data_AF-A0ABD1J306-F1
#
_entry.id   AF-A0ABD1J306-F1
#
_cell.length_a   1.000
_cell.length_b   1.000
_cell.length_c   1.000
_cell.angle_alpha   90.00
_cell.angle_beta   90.00
_cell.angle_gamma   90.00
#
_symmetry.space_group_name_H-M   'P 1'
#
loop_
_entity.id
_entity.type
_entity.pdbx_description
1 polymer ?
#
loop_
_entity_poly.entity_id
_entity_poly.type
_entity_poly.pdbx_seq_one_letter_code
_entity_poly.pdbx_strand_id
1 'polypeptide(L)'
;MVCDPLCSDAGCWGPGPDQCLSCHFFSRGRTCVDTCNLYGGVSGSKPRTASRSFLVEKREVGLERDVREFANGSMCLECDPQCEKAEDESLTCTGPGPDHCVKCRHFKDGPNCVEKCPDGVQGANSFIFKYAEANNECHPCHANCTQGCLGPRLQDCIGIMDRTPLIAAGVIGGLFVVVIVALSVAVSLRRKNIKKKRALRRFLETELVEPLTPSGTSPNQAQLRILKETELKRVKILGSGAFGTVYKGIWVPEGETVKIPVAIKILNEATGPKANMEFMDEALIMASMEHPHLVRLLGVCLSPTIQLVTQLMPHGCLLDYVHEHKDNIGSQLLLNWCVQIAKVRMRLAPVG
;
A
#
# COMPACT_ATOMS: atom_id res chain seq x y z
N MET A 1 86.78 17.80 21.78
CA MET A 1 85.38 17.54 21.42
C MET A 1 85.07 18.46 20.25
N VAL A 2 84.59 17.90 19.14
CA VAL A 2 84.17 18.70 17.97
C VAL A 2 82.65 18.73 18.01
N CYS A 3 82.07 19.93 18.05
CA CYS A 3 80.63 20.13 18.02
C CYS A 3 80.08 19.99 16.60
N ASP A 4 78.80 19.67 16.49
CA ASP A 4 78.08 19.75 15.23
C ASP A 4 78.09 21.21 14.70
N PRO A 5 78.24 21.45 13.38
CA PRO A 5 78.22 22.81 12.81
C PRO A 5 76.93 23.60 13.09
N LEU A 6 75.83 22.92 13.43
CA LEU A 6 74.55 23.55 13.77
C LEU A 6 74.48 24.02 15.23
N CYS A 7 75.46 23.67 16.07
CA CYS A 7 75.59 24.20 17.42
C CYS A 7 76.13 25.64 17.38
N SER A 8 75.58 26.51 18.23
CA SER A 8 76.09 27.86 18.44
C SER A 8 77.40 27.89 19.25
N ASP A 9 78.00 29.07 19.39
CA ASP A 9 79.23 29.30 20.15
C ASP A 9 79.10 29.01 21.67
N ALA A 10 77.89 28.75 22.16
CA ALA A 10 77.64 28.29 23.53
C ALA A 10 78.22 26.90 23.82
N GLY A 11 78.54 26.13 22.78
CA GLY A 11 79.16 24.80 22.88
C GLY A 11 78.18 23.63 22.76
N CYS A 12 78.69 22.43 22.95
CA CYS A 12 77.95 21.16 22.83
C CYS A 12 78.42 20.17 23.90
N TRP A 13 77.63 19.13 24.15
CA TRP A 13 78.04 17.98 24.97
C TRP A 13 78.26 16.70 24.14
N GLY A 14 78.09 16.77 22.82
CA GLY A 14 78.34 15.68 21.89
C GLY A 14 78.39 16.14 20.44
N PRO A 15 78.76 15.25 19.50
CA PRO A 15 78.96 15.61 18.09
C PRO A 15 77.67 15.66 17.25
N GLY A 16 76.50 15.27 17.80
CA GLY A 16 75.23 15.27 17.07
C GLY A 16 74.49 16.61 17.10
N PRO A 17 73.60 16.88 16.13
CA PRO A 17 72.82 18.12 16.05
C PRO A 17 71.76 18.24 17.17
N ASP A 18 71.46 17.17 17.89
CA ASP A 18 70.61 17.14 19.10
C ASP A 18 71.41 17.29 20.40
N GLN A 19 72.73 17.52 20.30
CA GLN A 19 73.67 17.53 21.43
C GLN A 19 74.32 18.91 21.66
N CYS A 20 73.63 19.97 21.25
CA CYS A 20 74.05 21.36 21.37
C CYS A 20 73.47 22.04 22.62
N LEU A 21 74.25 22.90 23.29
CA LEU A 21 73.74 23.76 24.38
C LEU A 21 72.72 24.78 23.87
N SER A 22 72.94 25.31 22.67
CA SER A 22 71.97 26.09 21.91
C SER A 22 72.25 26.00 20.41
N CYS A 23 71.21 26.14 19.60
CA CYS A 23 71.29 26.08 18.14
C CYS A 23 71.77 27.40 17.54
N HIS A 24 72.54 27.30 16.45
CA HIS A 24 73.04 28.47 15.73
C HIS A 24 71.93 29.20 14.95
N PHE A 25 71.06 28.43 14.28
CA PHE A 25 69.94 28.97 13.49
C PHE A 25 68.60 28.69 14.17
N PHE A 26 68.03 27.49 13.96
CA PHE A 26 66.74 27.10 14.51
C PHE A 26 66.84 25.80 15.30
N SER A 27 65.92 25.63 16.24
CA SER A 27 65.70 24.36 16.95
C SER A 27 64.37 23.75 16.53
N ARG A 28 64.40 22.50 16.07
CA ARG A 28 63.24 21.62 15.91
C ARG A 28 63.20 20.69 17.12
N GLY A 29 62.39 21.03 18.11
CA GLY A 29 62.37 20.32 19.40
C GLY A 29 63.73 20.43 20.12
N ARG A 30 64.49 19.34 20.15
CA ARG A 30 65.85 19.28 20.73
C ARG A 30 66.98 19.24 19.70
N THR A 31 66.65 19.22 18.41
CA THR A 31 67.61 19.09 17.32
C THR A 31 67.80 20.43 16.64
N CYS A 32 69.05 20.84 16.44
CA CYS A 32 69.39 22.04 15.69
C CYS A 32 69.25 21.79 14.19
N VAL A 33 68.67 22.76 13.48
CA VAL A 33 68.42 22.72 12.03
C VAL A 33 68.76 24.09 11.43
N ASP A 34 69.12 24.10 10.14
CA ASP A 34 69.49 25.32 9.41
C ASP A 34 68.27 26.17 9.01
N THR A 35 67.16 25.52 8.67
CA THR A 35 65.93 26.14 8.17
C THR A 35 64.68 25.39 8.67
N CYS A 36 63.57 26.11 8.81
CA CYS A 36 62.26 25.49 9.05
C CYS A 36 61.56 25.16 7.73
N ASN A 37 60.68 24.15 7.74
CA ASN A 37 59.90 23.70 6.59
C ASN A 37 58.69 24.63 6.31
N LEU A 38 58.95 25.88 5.95
CA LEU A 38 57.93 26.94 5.76
C LEU A 38 57.03 26.75 4.54
N TYR A 39 57.58 26.17 3.47
CA TYR A 39 56.95 26.05 2.14
C TYR A 39 56.57 24.61 1.79
N GLY A 40 56.57 23.70 2.77
CA GLY A 40 56.47 22.25 2.58
C GLY A 40 55.17 21.77 1.96
N GLY A 41 55.18 21.67 0.62
CA GLY A 41 54.19 21.03 -0.24
C GLY A 41 54.80 20.47 -1.54
N VAL A 42 56.08 20.05 -1.57
CA VAL A 42 56.65 19.41 -2.76
C VAL A 42 56.47 17.89 -2.69
N SER A 43 55.47 17.39 -3.42
CA SER A 43 55.50 16.03 -3.97
C SER A 43 56.72 15.92 -4.90
N GLY A 44 57.82 15.37 -4.39
CA GLY A 44 58.93 14.87 -5.20
C GLY A 44 59.93 15.91 -5.72
N SER A 45 60.85 16.38 -4.86
CA SER A 45 62.15 16.87 -5.33
C SER A 45 63.15 15.71 -5.32
N LYS A 46 63.43 15.14 -6.51
CA LYS A 46 64.68 14.38 -6.74
C LYS A 46 65.86 15.22 -6.25
N PRO A 47 66.82 14.65 -5.50
CA PRO A 47 68.03 15.40 -5.17
C PRO A 47 68.79 15.67 -6.47
N ARG A 48 68.99 16.97 -6.78
CA ARG A 48 70.00 17.38 -7.73
C ARG A 48 71.37 17.16 -7.08
N THR A 49 72.25 16.54 -7.86
CA THR A 49 73.71 16.42 -7.69
C THR A 49 74.23 15.62 -6.50
N ALA A 50 74.53 14.34 -6.73
CA ALA A 50 75.71 13.69 -6.17
C ALA A 50 76.26 12.66 -7.17
N SER A 51 77.48 12.92 -7.62
CA SER A 51 78.31 12.03 -8.44
C SER A 51 78.46 10.65 -7.81
N ARG A 52 78.49 9.64 -8.71
CA ARG A 52 79.19 8.35 -8.66
C ARG A 52 79.54 7.72 -7.29
N SER A 53 79.20 6.43 -7.23
CA SER A 53 79.85 5.31 -6.52
C SER A 53 79.78 5.29 -4.99
N PHE A 54 78.91 4.44 -4.44
CA PHE A 54 79.29 3.27 -3.62
C PHE A 54 78.03 2.48 -3.24
N LEU A 55 78.06 1.16 -3.43
CA LEU A 55 77.05 0.25 -2.88
C LEU A 55 77.30 0.14 -1.37
N VAL A 56 76.41 0.75 -0.58
CA VAL A 56 76.25 0.41 0.84
C VAL A 56 74.75 0.28 1.11
N GLU A 57 74.39 -0.89 1.62
CA GLU A 57 73.07 -1.30 2.07
C GLU A 57 72.50 -0.27 3.05
N LYS A 58 71.60 0.61 2.57
CA LYS A 58 70.86 1.55 3.42
C LYS A 58 69.51 0.95 3.78
N ARG A 59 69.49 0.38 4.98
CA ARG A 59 68.36 0.31 5.92
C ARG A 59 67.29 1.36 5.58
N GLU A 60 66.05 0.92 5.37
CA GLU A 60 64.87 1.78 5.17
C GLU A 60 64.76 2.77 6.34
N VAL A 61 65.26 3.98 6.14
CA VAL A 61 64.90 5.12 6.98
C VAL A 61 63.54 5.57 6.46
N GLY A 62 62.51 5.39 7.29
CA GLY A 62 61.14 5.73 6.97
C GLY A 62 61.06 7.15 6.40
N LEU A 63 60.25 7.28 5.34
CA LEU A 63 59.90 8.54 4.72
C LEU A 63 59.27 9.45 5.79
N GLU A 64 60.07 10.30 6.41
CA GLU A 64 59.60 11.32 7.35
C GLU A 64 58.67 12.24 6.55
N ARG A 65 57.37 12.19 6.88
CA ARG A 65 56.39 13.09 6.28
C ARG A 65 56.86 14.50 6.62
N ASP A 66 57.29 15.27 5.62
CA ASP A 66 57.69 16.66 5.83
C ASP A 66 56.53 17.40 6.52
N VAL A 67 56.72 17.69 7.81
CA VAL A 67 55.74 18.40 8.61
C VAL A 67 55.87 19.88 8.24
N ARG A 68 54.72 20.53 8.01
CA ARG A 68 54.68 21.95 7.70
C ARG A 68 55.00 22.72 8.97
N GLU A 69 55.93 23.66 8.87
CA GLU A 69 56.40 24.43 10.02
C GLU A 69 56.22 25.92 9.78
N PHE A 70 56.19 26.68 10.87
CA PHE A 70 56.44 28.10 10.87
C PHE A 70 57.59 28.42 11.83
N ALA A 71 58.27 29.54 11.58
CA ALA A 71 59.35 30.01 12.43
C ALA A 71 58.82 30.98 13.48
N ASN A 72 58.99 30.65 14.77
CA ASN A 72 58.76 31.58 15.88
C ASN A 72 60.11 31.91 16.54
N GLY A 73 60.73 33.02 16.12
CA GLY A 73 62.09 33.34 16.54
C GLY A 73 63.08 32.28 16.04
N SER A 74 63.82 31.63 16.94
CA SER A 74 64.77 30.55 16.64
C SER A 74 64.18 29.15 16.79
N MET A 75 62.85 29.01 16.79
CA MET A 75 62.18 27.72 16.96
C MET A 75 61.31 27.40 15.74
N CYS A 76 61.40 26.17 15.24
CA CYS A 76 60.47 25.63 14.26
C CYS A 76 59.30 24.96 14.97
N LEU A 77 58.07 25.38 14.66
CA LEU A 77 56.85 24.85 15.24
C LEU A 77 55.90 24.38 14.14
N GLU A 78 55.17 23.30 14.39
CA GLU A 78 54.30 22.67 13.39
C GLU A 78 53.02 23.50 13.14
N CYS A 79 52.63 23.61 11.88
CA CYS A 79 51.33 24.14 11.47
C CYS A 79 50.19 23.20 11.88
N ASP A 80 48.99 23.76 12.06
CA ASP A 80 47.80 22.95 12.32
C ASP A 80 47.49 22.01 11.12
N PRO A 81 47.07 20.75 11.37
CA PRO A 81 46.69 19.82 10.32
C PRO A 81 45.50 20.28 9.46
N GLN A 82 44.69 21.22 9.94
CA GLN A 82 43.57 21.82 9.21
C GLN A 82 44.01 22.91 8.23
N CYS A 83 45.27 23.37 8.25
CA CYS A 83 45.79 24.28 7.24
C CYS A 83 46.00 23.54 5.90
N GLU A 84 45.53 24.13 4.81
CA GLU A 84 45.72 23.61 3.46
C GLU A 84 47.21 23.56 3.12
N LYS A 85 47.60 22.58 2.29
CA LYS A 85 48.96 22.52 1.75
C LYS A 85 49.02 23.45 0.55
N ALA A 86 50.03 24.32 0.51
CA ALA A 86 50.28 25.13 -0.66
C ALA A 86 50.92 24.25 -1.75
N GLU A 87 50.42 24.37 -2.98
CA GLU A 87 51.03 23.75 -4.17
C GLU A 87 52.18 24.61 -4.71
N ASP A 88 52.12 25.92 -4.45
CA ASP A 88 53.17 26.90 -4.75
C ASP A 88 54.04 27.15 -3.51
N GLU A 89 55.25 27.72 -3.66
CA GLU A 89 56.16 28.14 -2.57
C GLU A 89 55.59 29.31 -1.72
N SER A 90 54.35 29.16 -1.25
CA SER A 90 53.62 30.12 -0.43
C SER A 90 53.48 29.60 1.00
N LEU A 91 53.36 30.53 1.95
CA LEU A 91 53.21 30.21 3.36
C LEU A 91 51.85 29.54 3.60
N THR A 92 51.85 28.46 4.38
CA THR A 92 50.63 27.68 4.69
C THR A 92 50.00 28.05 6.03
N CYS A 93 50.83 28.44 7.00
CA CYS A 93 50.38 28.97 8.28
C CYS A 93 51.31 30.10 8.75
N THR A 94 50.79 30.93 9.65
CA THR A 94 51.49 32.09 10.24
C THR A 94 51.80 31.90 11.73
N GLY A 95 51.32 30.80 12.31
CA GLY A 95 51.35 30.56 13.75
C GLY A 95 50.82 29.18 14.10
N PRO A 96 50.85 28.81 15.39
CA PRO A 96 50.38 27.53 15.86
C PRO A 96 48.85 27.56 16.01
N GLY A 97 48.17 26.52 15.55
CA GLY A 97 46.72 26.38 15.74
C GLY A 97 45.87 26.72 14.51
N PRO A 98 44.56 26.43 14.59
CA PRO A 98 43.67 26.40 13.43
C PRO A 98 43.23 27.79 12.93
N ASP A 99 43.44 28.85 13.69
CA ASP A 99 43.14 30.24 13.33
C ASP A 99 44.30 30.95 12.61
N HIS A 100 45.48 30.34 12.60
CA HIS A 100 46.67 30.88 11.98
C HIS A 100 46.96 30.31 10.59
N CYS A 101 46.01 29.58 10.00
CA CYS A 101 46.11 29.09 8.64
C CYS A 101 45.92 30.21 7.61
N VAL A 102 46.74 30.21 6.55
CA VAL A 102 46.53 31.12 5.41
C VAL A 102 45.28 30.71 4.62
N LYS A 103 45.07 29.40 4.45
CA LYS A 103 43.86 28.83 3.85
C LYS A 103 43.48 27.53 4.55
N CYS A 104 42.19 27.32 4.77
CA CYS A 104 41.67 26.11 5.42
C CYS A 104 41.59 24.95 4.44
N ARG A 105 41.95 23.76 4.90
CA ARG A 105 41.89 22.53 4.12
C ARG A 105 40.45 22.07 3.83
N HIS A 106 39.55 22.22 4.81
CA HIS A 106 38.16 21.79 4.71
C HIS A 106 37.22 22.99 4.79
N PHE A 107 36.87 23.43 6.01
CA PHE A 107 35.93 24.53 6.22
C PHE A 107 36.51 25.59 7.15
N LYS A 108 35.98 26.80 7.06
CA LYS A 108 36.32 27.93 7.93
C LYS A 108 35.11 28.32 8.78
N ASP A 109 35.25 28.23 10.10
CA ASP A 109 34.25 28.73 11.05
C ASP A 109 34.80 29.95 11.80
N GLY A 110 34.39 31.14 11.36
CA GLY A 110 34.94 32.39 11.87
C GLY A 110 36.45 32.49 11.57
N PRO A 111 37.32 32.68 12.58
CA PRO A 111 38.76 32.71 12.35
C PRO A 111 39.38 31.31 12.24
N ASN A 112 38.73 30.24 12.71
CA ASN A 112 39.34 28.92 12.83
C ASN A 112 39.02 28.01 11.63
N CYS A 113 39.99 27.22 11.20
CA CYS A 113 39.79 26.11 10.28
C CYS A 113 39.25 24.87 11.02
N VAL A 114 38.21 24.25 10.47
CA VAL A 114 37.56 23.07 11.06
C VAL A 114 37.36 21.98 10.02
N GLU A 115 37.36 20.73 10.47
CA GLU A 115 37.15 19.56 9.59
C GLU A 115 35.70 19.46 9.10
N LYS A 116 34.73 19.86 9.94
CA LYS A 116 33.30 19.93 9.62
C LYS A 116 32.68 21.14 10.34
N CYS A 117 31.71 21.81 9.71
CA CYS A 117 30.94 22.85 10.38
C CYS A 117 30.20 22.30 11.62
N PRO A 118 30.10 23.09 12.71
CA PRO A 118 29.44 22.66 13.96
C PRO A 118 28.01 22.18 13.74
N ASP A 119 27.74 20.96 14.22
CA ASP A 119 26.46 20.27 14.01
C ASP A 119 25.98 19.69 15.35
N GLY A 120 25.27 20.50 16.13
CA GLY A 120 24.71 20.10 17.42
C GLY A 120 25.64 20.32 18.61
N VAL A 121 26.53 21.32 18.55
CA VAL A 121 27.37 21.69 19.69
C VAL A 121 26.58 22.50 20.71
N GLN A 122 26.81 22.26 22.01
CA GLN A 122 26.11 22.98 23.08
C GLN A 122 26.62 24.43 23.18
N GLY A 123 25.80 25.39 22.77
CA GLY A 123 26.05 26.81 22.96
C GLY A 123 25.56 27.32 24.32
N ALA A 124 25.68 28.63 24.55
CA ALA A 124 25.30 29.26 25.81
C ALA A 124 23.79 29.13 26.14
N ASN A 125 22.92 29.16 25.12
CA ASN A 125 21.45 29.14 25.29
C ASN A 125 20.74 28.04 24.49
N SER A 126 21.39 27.43 23.50
CA SER A 126 20.80 26.41 22.61
C SER A 126 21.90 25.60 21.90
N PHE A 127 21.50 24.51 21.23
CA PHE A 127 22.40 23.81 20.29
C PHE A 127 22.69 24.70 19.08
N ILE A 128 23.95 24.74 18.67
CA ILE A 128 24.41 25.51 17.51
C ILE A 128 24.54 24.55 16.33
N PHE A 129 23.85 24.89 15.25
CA PHE A 129 23.94 24.20 13.96
C PHE A 129 24.41 25.20 12.91
N LYS A 130 25.42 24.80 12.13
CA LYS A 130 25.95 25.55 11.01
C LYS A 130 26.03 24.65 9.78
N TYR A 131 25.82 25.23 8.61
CA TYR A 131 25.98 24.56 7.33
C TYR A 131 27.19 25.16 6.59
N ALA A 132 27.79 24.37 5.69
CA ALA A 132 28.84 24.84 4.81
C ALA A 132 28.23 25.42 3.53
N GLU A 133 28.63 26.63 3.18
CA GLU A 133 28.28 27.23 1.88
C GLU A 133 29.32 26.86 0.80
N ALA A 134 29.06 27.20 -0.46
CA ALA A 134 29.92 26.82 -1.59
C ALA A 134 31.36 27.37 -1.52
N ASN A 135 31.60 28.39 -0.69
CA ASN A 135 32.91 28.96 -0.40
C ASN A 135 33.65 28.24 0.75
N ASN A 136 33.11 27.14 1.27
CA ASN A 136 33.61 26.41 2.43
C ASN A 136 33.59 27.20 3.75
N GLU A 137 32.80 28.27 3.86
CA GLU A 137 32.57 28.96 5.12
C GLU A 137 31.33 28.41 5.84
N CYS A 138 31.41 28.34 7.17
CA CYS A 138 30.35 27.86 8.02
C CYS A 138 29.39 29.00 8.39
N HIS A 139 28.12 28.88 8.00
CA HIS A 139 27.07 29.84 8.30
C HIS A 139 26.02 29.26 9.26
N PRO A 140 25.41 30.09 10.13
CA PRO A 140 24.41 29.61 11.08
C PRO A 140 23.14 29.13 10.37
N CYS A 141 22.58 28.02 10.85
CA CYS A 141 21.25 27.56 10.46
C CYS A 141 20.17 28.54 10.92
N HIS A 142 18.98 28.40 10.33
CA HIS A 142 17.79 29.11 10.81
C HIS A 142 17.53 28.79 12.30
N ALA A 143 17.13 29.80 13.09
CA ALA A 143 16.97 29.69 14.55
C ALA A 143 15.97 28.60 15.02
N ASN A 144 15.06 28.19 14.13
CA ASN A 144 14.06 27.15 14.39
C ASN A 144 14.50 25.75 13.96
N CYS A 145 15.69 25.56 13.38
CA CYS A 145 16.19 24.23 13.06
C CYS A 145 16.68 23.53 14.34
N THR A 146 16.14 22.36 14.65
CA THR A 146 16.48 21.61 15.88
C THR A 146 17.41 20.42 15.65
N GLN A 147 17.63 20.01 14.40
CA GLN A 147 18.39 18.81 14.03
C GLN A 147 19.39 19.08 12.89
N GLY A 148 19.81 20.33 12.71
CA GLY A 148 20.70 20.74 11.62
C GLY A 148 19.99 21.33 10.41
N CYS A 149 20.77 21.77 9.42
CA CYS A 149 20.27 22.36 8.17
C CYS A 149 21.25 22.14 7.02
N LEU A 150 20.75 22.30 5.79
CA LEU A 150 21.55 22.36 4.55
C LEU A 150 21.69 23.77 3.99
N GLY A 151 21.00 24.75 4.59
CA GLY A 151 20.90 26.11 4.09
C GLY A 151 20.27 27.05 5.12
N PRO A 152 20.14 28.34 4.78
CA PRO A 152 19.72 29.36 5.73
C PRO A 152 18.20 29.43 5.91
N ARG A 153 17.41 28.78 5.04
CA ARG A 153 15.94 28.88 5.08
C ARG A 153 15.33 27.82 5.98
N LEU A 154 14.10 28.07 6.42
CA LEU A 154 13.35 27.12 7.24
C LEU A 154 13.09 25.80 6.52
N GLN A 155 12.91 25.82 5.19
CA GLN A 155 12.74 24.60 4.38
C GLN A 155 13.99 23.73 4.34
N ASP A 156 15.16 24.31 4.62
CA ASP A 156 16.44 23.61 4.56
C ASP A 156 16.79 22.94 5.90
N CYS A 157 15.91 23.02 6.92
CA CYS A 157 16.11 22.34 8.19
C CYS A 157 15.97 20.82 8.03
N ILE A 158 16.96 20.09 8.54
CA ILE A 158 16.93 18.64 8.61
C ILE A 158 15.90 18.22 9.68
N GLY A 159 15.06 17.23 9.38
CA GLY A 159 14.06 16.74 10.33
C GLY A 159 12.70 17.48 10.28
N ILE A 160 12.50 18.45 9.38
CA ILE A 160 11.16 18.77 8.89
C ILE A 160 10.75 17.60 7.98
N MET A 161 10.37 16.51 8.64
CA MET A 161 9.96 15.29 7.99
C MET A 161 8.65 15.60 7.28
N ASP A 162 8.74 15.74 5.95
CA ASP A 162 7.60 15.78 5.06
C ASP A 162 6.70 14.58 5.42
N ARG A 163 5.56 14.85 6.08
CA ARG A 163 4.56 13.84 6.47
C ARG A 163 3.77 13.35 5.25
N THR A 164 4.43 13.19 4.12
CA THR A 164 3.84 13.06 2.80
C THR A 164 3.91 11.64 2.22
N PRO A 165 4.86 10.74 2.58
CA PRO A 165 4.85 9.37 2.04
C PRO A 165 4.05 8.35 2.88
N LEU A 166 3.80 8.61 4.17
CA LEU A 166 3.09 7.66 5.05
C LEU A 166 1.56 7.70 4.90
N ILE A 167 1.00 8.87 4.63
CA ILE A 167 -0.46 9.04 4.47
C ILE A 167 -0.91 8.46 3.12
N ALA A 168 -0.09 8.63 2.07
CA ALA A 168 -0.40 8.13 0.73
C ALA A 168 -0.43 6.58 0.67
N ALA A 169 0.49 5.89 1.35
CA ALA A 169 0.51 4.43 1.39
C ALA A 169 -0.71 3.83 2.12
N GLY A 170 -1.17 4.48 3.20
CA GLY A 170 -2.34 4.05 3.96
C GLY A 170 -3.65 4.16 3.17
N VAL A 171 -3.83 5.23 2.40
CA VAL A 171 -5.05 5.45 1.60
C VAL A 171 -5.16 4.44 0.46
N ILE A 172 -4.06 4.14 -0.24
CA ILE A 172 -4.04 3.15 -1.33
C ILE A 172 -4.31 1.75 -0.80
N GLY A 173 -3.68 1.37 0.33
CA GLY A 173 -3.91 0.08 0.99
C GLY A 173 -5.37 -0.06 1.48
N GLY A 174 -5.92 0.98 2.09
CA GLY A 174 -7.32 1.00 2.54
C GLY A 174 -8.31 0.84 1.39
N LEU A 175 -8.12 1.57 0.28
CA LEU A 175 -8.97 1.46 -0.91
C LEU A 175 -8.89 0.06 -1.54
N PHE A 176 -7.71 -0.55 -1.59
CA PHE A 176 -7.53 -1.90 -2.13
C PHE A 176 -8.30 -2.96 -1.32
N VAL A 177 -8.25 -2.87 0.01
CA VAL A 177 -9.01 -3.76 0.91
C VAL A 177 -10.51 -3.59 0.72
N VAL A 178 -11.00 -2.35 0.62
CA VAL A 178 -12.44 -2.07 0.38
C VAL A 178 -12.91 -2.67 -0.94
N VAL A 179 -12.11 -2.55 -2.02
CA VAL A 179 -12.44 -3.12 -3.32
C VAL A 179 -12.47 -4.66 -3.26
N ILE A 180 -11.52 -5.30 -2.58
CA ILE A 180 -11.51 -6.76 -2.41
C ILE A 180 -12.75 -7.24 -1.63
N VAL A 181 -13.11 -6.54 -0.56
CA VAL A 181 -14.31 -6.87 0.23
C VAL A 181 -15.56 -6.68 -0.63
N ALA A 182 -15.68 -5.60 -1.38
CA ALA A 182 -16.81 -5.38 -2.27
C ALA A 182 -16.93 -6.47 -3.35
N LEU A 183 -15.82 -6.85 -3.99
CA LEU A 183 -15.79 -7.91 -4.99
C LEU A 183 -16.14 -9.28 -4.39
N SER A 184 -15.60 -9.63 -3.22
CA SER A 184 -15.90 -10.90 -2.55
C SER A 184 -17.36 -11.01 -2.13
N VAL A 185 -17.96 -9.93 -1.64
CA VAL A 185 -19.40 -9.85 -1.34
C VAL A 185 -20.22 -9.99 -2.63
N ALA A 186 -19.87 -9.24 -3.69
CA ALA A 186 -20.57 -9.32 -4.97
C ALA A 186 -20.52 -10.74 -5.57
N VAL A 187 -19.37 -11.40 -5.54
CA VAL A 187 -19.21 -12.80 -5.99
C VAL A 187 -20.02 -13.75 -5.12
N SER A 188 -20.03 -13.57 -3.80
CA SER A 188 -20.79 -14.42 -2.88
C SER A 188 -22.30 -14.27 -3.10
N LEU A 189 -22.80 -13.04 -3.31
CA LEU A 189 -24.19 -12.77 -3.66
C LEU A 189 -24.56 -13.37 -5.02
N ARG A 190 -23.69 -13.22 -6.03
CA ARG A 190 -23.88 -13.86 -7.35
C ARG A 190 -23.92 -15.37 -7.23
N ARG A 191 -22.99 -16.00 -6.50
CA ARG A 191 -22.98 -17.46 -6.26
C ARG A 191 -24.25 -17.92 -5.54
N LYS A 192 -24.73 -17.19 -4.53
CA LYS A 192 -26.01 -17.50 -3.85
C LYS A 192 -27.19 -17.42 -4.81
N ASN A 193 -27.28 -16.35 -5.61
CA ASN A 193 -28.34 -16.20 -6.61
C ASN A 193 -28.27 -17.26 -7.72
N ILE A 194 -27.07 -17.61 -8.19
CA ILE A 194 -26.85 -18.67 -9.18
C ILE A 194 -27.21 -20.04 -8.59
N LYS A 195 -26.80 -20.35 -7.36
CA LYS A 195 -27.20 -21.60 -6.68
C LYS A 195 -28.72 -21.67 -6.53
N LYS A 196 -29.39 -20.59 -6.13
CA LYS A 196 -30.86 -20.54 -6.03
C LYS A 196 -31.54 -20.75 -7.38
N LYS A 197 -31.05 -20.09 -8.45
CA LYS A 197 -31.56 -20.27 -9.82
C LYS A 197 -31.30 -21.67 -10.37
N ARG A 198 -30.11 -22.24 -10.16
CA ARG A 198 -29.73 -23.59 -10.59
C ARG A 198 -30.46 -24.67 -9.80
N ALA A 199 -30.67 -24.47 -8.51
CA ALA A 199 -31.51 -25.34 -7.70
C ALA A 199 -32.94 -25.31 -8.24
N LEU A 200 -33.56 -24.13 -8.40
CA LEU A 200 -34.90 -24.03 -8.97
C LEU A 200 -35.00 -24.66 -10.37
N ARG A 201 -33.98 -24.50 -11.23
CA ARG A 201 -33.95 -25.10 -12.57
C ARG A 201 -33.77 -26.60 -12.54
N ARG A 202 -32.77 -27.12 -11.80
CA ARG A 202 -32.62 -28.57 -11.57
C ARG A 202 -33.91 -29.13 -10.99
N PHE A 203 -34.50 -28.53 -9.97
CA PHE A 203 -35.79 -28.98 -9.45
C PHE A 203 -36.87 -29.00 -10.51
N LEU A 204 -36.93 -28.03 -11.43
CA LEU A 204 -37.88 -28.06 -12.55
C LEU A 204 -37.63 -29.20 -13.52
N GLU A 205 -36.38 -29.61 -13.68
CA GLU A 205 -35.89 -30.50 -14.74
C GLU A 205 -35.68 -31.96 -14.26
N THR A 206 -35.47 -32.20 -12.96
CA THR A 206 -35.03 -33.51 -12.39
C THR A 206 -36.17 -34.49 -12.06
N GLU A 207 -37.36 -34.35 -12.63
CA GLU A 207 -38.40 -35.40 -12.57
C GLU A 207 -38.92 -35.76 -13.98
N LEU A 208 -38.16 -35.49 -15.04
CA LEU A 208 -38.35 -36.26 -16.29
C LEU A 208 -37.76 -37.65 -16.06
N VAL A 209 -38.62 -38.68 -16.01
CA VAL A 209 -38.41 -40.16 -16.11
C VAL A 209 -39.27 -40.79 -14.98
N GLU A 210 -40.32 -41.58 -15.23
CA GLU A 210 -40.44 -42.69 -16.19
C GLU A 210 -41.92 -42.94 -16.56
N PRO A 211 -42.31 -43.05 -17.85
CA PRO A 211 -43.60 -43.63 -18.22
C PRO A 211 -43.49 -45.15 -18.28
N LEU A 212 -44.16 -45.85 -17.36
CA LEU A 212 -44.62 -47.20 -17.68
C LEU A 212 -45.81 -47.07 -18.65
N THR A 213 -45.57 -47.14 -19.95
CA THR A 213 -46.46 -47.83 -20.94
C THR A 213 -45.94 -47.73 -22.39
N PRO A 214 -46.13 -48.79 -23.20
CA PRO A 214 -45.53 -48.94 -24.52
C PRO A 214 -46.52 -48.46 -25.60
N SER A 215 -46.46 -47.20 -26.02
CA SER A 215 -47.15 -46.75 -27.25
C SER A 215 -46.54 -45.44 -27.75
N GLY A 216 -45.77 -45.52 -28.83
CA GLY A 216 -44.98 -44.44 -29.42
C GLY A 216 -45.78 -43.27 -30.01
N THR A 217 -46.42 -42.48 -29.15
CA THR A 217 -46.86 -41.11 -29.46
C THR A 217 -46.16 -40.18 -28.49
N SER A 218 -45.64 -39.03 -28.95
CA SER A 218 -44.90 -38.09 -28.09
C SER A 218 -45.84 -37.52 -27.02
N PRO A 219 -45.66 -37.86 -25.74
CA PRO A 219 -46.56 -37.37 -24.71
C PRO A 219 -46.16 -35.94 -24.35
N ASN A 220 -47.08 -34.99 -24.47
CA ASN A 220 -47.02 -33.72 -23.74
C ASN A 220 -47.23 -34.04 -22.25
N GLN A 221 -46.22 -34.62 -21.61
CA GLN A 221 -46.28 -35.06 -20.21
C GLN A 221 -45.99 -33.87 -19.30
N ALA A 222 -47.00 -33.04 -19.11
CA ALA A 222 -47.02 -32.13 -17.98
C ALA A 222 -47.09 -32.95 -16.69
N GLN A 223 -45.97 -33.16 -16.01
CA GLN A 223 -46.00 -33.84 -14.71
C GLN A 223 -46.41 -32.86 -13.62
N LEU A 224 -47.62 -33.07 -13.08
CA LEU A 224 -48.11 -32.40 -11.90
C LEU A 224 -47.44 -32.99 -10.65
N ARG A 225 -46.84 -32.13 -9.81
CA ARG A 225 -46.08 -32.56 -8.63
C ARG A 225 -46.94 -32.59 -7.38
N ILE A 226 -46.88 -33.69 -6.64
CA ILE A 226 -47.52 -33.80 -5.32
C ILE A 226 -46.51 -33.44 -4.23
N LEU A 227 -46.76 -32.34 -3.51
CA LEU A 227 -45.94 -31.83 -2.43
C LEU A 227 -46.47 -32.32 -1.08
N LYS A 228 -45.56 -32.65 -0.17
CA LYS A 228 -45.92 -33.00 1.21
C LYS A 228 -46.14 -31.71 2.02
N GLU A 229 -47.10 -31.71 2.96
CA GLU A 229 -47.31 -30.57 3.86
C GLU A 229 -46.03 -30.22 4.65
N THR A 230 -45.17 -31.20 4.93
CA THR A 230 -43.88 -31.00 5.63
C THR A 230 -42.87 -30.18 4.84
N GLU A 231 -42.99 -30.13 3.52
CA GLU A 231 -42.13 -29.33 2.64
C GLU A 231 -42.59 -27.87 2.56
N LEU A 232 -43.80 -27.57 3.04
CA LEU A 232 -44.46 -26.27 2.91
C LEU A 232 -44.56 -25.57 4.26
N LYS A 233 -44.07 -24.33 4.30
CA LYS A 233 -44.22 -23.45 5.46
C LYS A 233 -45.02 -22.22 5.10
N ARG A 234 -46.20 -22.07 5.68
CA ARG A 234 -47.03 -20.87 5.59
C ARG A 234 -46.42 -19.75 6.45
N VAL A 235 -46.34 -18.53 5.90
CA VAL A 235 -45.70 -17.39 6.57
C VAL A 235 -46.69 -16.26 6.84
N LYS A 236 -47.39 -15.76 5.81
CA LYS A 236 -48.30 -14.62 5.93
C LYS A 236 -49.47 -14.76 4.96
N ILE A 237 -50.69 -14.42 5.37
CA ILE A 237 -51.83 -14.31 4.46
C ILE A 237 -51.59 -13.14 3.49
N LEU A 238 -51.74 -13.39 2.19
CA LEU A 238 -51.70 -12.38 1.13
C LEU A 238 -53.10 -11.90 0.75
N GLY A 239 -54.08 -12.80 0.78
CA GLY A 239 -55.47 -12.46 0.49
C GLY A 239 -56.39 -13.65 0.71
N SER A 240 -57.69 -13.37 0.84
CA SER A 240 -58.74 -14.38 0.93
C SER A 240 -59.88 -13.99 -0.02
N GLY A 241 -60.49 -14.97 -0.66
CA GLY A 241 -61.59 -14.76 -1.59
C GLY A 241 -62.47 -16.00 -1.71
N ALA A 242 -63.41 -15.98 -2.65
CA ALA A 242 -64.39 -17.05 -2.85
C ALA A 242 -63.73 -18.44 -3.02
N PHE A 243 -62.62 -18.50 -3.74
CA PHE A 243 -61.90 -19.74 -4.05
C PHE A 243 -60.85 -20.14 -2.99
N GLY A 244 -60.84 -19.49 -1.83
CA GLY A 244 -59.92 -19.83 -0.75
C GLY A 244 -58.93 -18.73 -0.37
N THR A 245 -57.93 -19.13 0.41
CA THR A 245 -56.98 -18.20 1.05
C THR A 245 -55.57 -18.42 0.52
N VAL A 246 -54.93 -17.33 0.10
CA VAL A 246 -53.57 -17.33 -0.43
C VAL A 246 -52.59 -16.90 0.66
N TYR A 247 -51.57 -17.71 0.90
CA TYR A 247 -50.48 -17.45 1.81
C TYR A 247 -49.19 -17.22 1.05
N LYS A 248 -48.39 -16.25 1.49
CA LYS A 248 -46.95 -16.25 1.26
C LYS A 248 -46.36 -17.41 2.04
N GLY A 249 -45.61 -18.26 1.36
CA GLY A 249 -45.00 -19.45 1.94
C GLY A 249 -43.53 -19.62 1.56
N ILE A 250 -42.93 -20.63 2.18
CA ILE A 250 -41.61 -21.14 1.84
C ILE A 250 -41.78 -22.63 1.54
N TRP A 251 -41.34 -23.04 0.35
CA TRP A 251 -41.18 -24.44 -0.01
C TRP A 251 -39.70 -24.84 0.16
N VAL A 252 -39.47 -25.96 0.82
CA VAL A 252 -38.16 -26.60 1.01
C VAL A 252 -38.27 -28.03 0.51
N PRO A 253 -37.73 -28.35 -0.68
CA PRO A 253 -37.75 -29.70 -1.21
C PRO A 253 -37.04 -30.68 -0.28
N GLU A 254 -37.55 -31.91 -0.18
CA GLU A 254 -36.92 -32.98 0.59
C GLU A 254 -35.47 -33.23 0.12
N GLY A 255 -34.53 -33.30 1.06
CA GLY A 255 -33.09 -33.49 0.77
C GLY A 255 -32.32 -32.23 0.38
N GLU A 256 -32.96 -31.05 0.34
CA GLU A 256 -32.32 -29.79 -0.04
C GLU A 256 -32.37 -28.73 1.05
N THR A 257 -31.37 -27.84 1.03
CA THR A 257 -31.29 -26.72 1.99
C THR A 257 -31.82 -25.40 1.42
N VAL A 258 -32.29 -25.41 0.16
CA VAL A 258 -32.72 -24.22 -0.55
C VAL A 258 -34.16 -23.86 -0.20
N LYS A 259 -34.35 -22.63 0.30
CA LYS A 259 -35.68 -22.08 0.62
C LYS A 259 -36.25 -21.31 -0.59
N ILE A 260 -37.38 -21.76 -1.10
CA ILE A 260 -38.03 -21.18 -2.28
C ILE A 260 -39.30 -20.41 -1.84
N PRO A 261 -39.39 -19.10 -2.09
CA PRO A 261 -40.60 -18.35 -1.80
C PRO A 261 -41.72 -18.72 -2.78
N VAL A 262 -42.89 -19.05 -2.24
CA VAL A 262 -44.05 -19.54 -3.00
C VAL A 262 -45.33 -18.83 -2.56
N ALA A 263 -46.36 -18.90 -3.40
CA ALA A 263 -47.73 -18.61 -3.02
C ALA A 263 -48.48 -19.93 -2.83
N ILE A 264 -49.12 -20.11 -1.68
CA ILE A 264 -49.85 -21.32 -1.29
C ILE A 264 -51.32 -20.93 -1.20
N LYS A 265 -52.13 -21.36 -2.16
CA LYS A 265 -53.57 -21.14 -2.15
C LYS A 265 -54.26 -22.38 -1.59
N ILE A 266 -54.82 -22.25 -0.39
CA ILE A 266 -55.66 -23.27 0.23
C ILE A 266 -57.07 -23.08 -0.33
N LEU A 267 -57.61 -24.11 -0.98
CA LEU A 267 -58.95 -24.07 -1.56
C LEU A 267 -60.02 -24.36 -0.48
N ASN A 268 -61.19 -23.75 -0.62
CA ASN A 268 -62.31 -23.86 0.33
C ASN A 268 -63.21 -25.09 0.07
N GLU A 269 -62.87 -25.98 -0.86
CA GLU A 269 -63.79 -27.01 -1.36
C GLU A 269 -63.88 -28.30 -0.52
N ALA A 270 -65.00 -28.98 -0.70
CA ALA A 270 -65.45 -30.13 0.06
C ALA A 270 -64.54 -31.36 -0.14
N THR A 271 -64.11 -31.93 0.99
CA THR A 271 -63.32 -33.15 1.05
C THR A 271 -64.08 -34.35 0.48
N GLY A 272 -63.61 -34.91 -0.64
CA GLY A 272 -64.17 -36.13 -1.23
C GLY A 272 -63.32 -36.66 -2.40
N PRO A 273 -63.31 -37.99 -2.67
CA PRO A 273 -62.46 -38.57 -3.72
C PRO A 273 -62.76 -38.06 -5.14
N LYS A 274 -64.04 -37.76 -5.43
CA LYS A 274 -64.47 -37.25 -6.74
C LYS A 274 -64.02 -35.81 -6.98
N ALA A 275 -64.16 -34.94 -5.98
CA ALA A 275 -63.68 -33.56 -6.04
C ALA A 275 -62.14 -33.49 -6.17
N ASN A 276 -61.41 -34.41 -5.53
CA ASN A 276 -59.96 -34.52 -5.69
C ASN A 276 -59.57 -34.87 -7.13
N MET A 277 -60.35 -35.69 -7.84
CA MET A 277 -60.06 -36.09 -9.22
C MET A 277 -60.29 -34.94 -10.19
N GLU A 278 -61.43 -34.24 -10.07
CA GLU A 278 -61.75 -33.04 -10.86
C GLU A 278 -60.71 -31.93 -10.62
N PHE A 279 -60.29 -31.74 -9.37
CA PHE A 279 -59.19 -30.83 -9.03
C PHE A 279 -57.86 -31.22 -9.69
N MET A 280 -57.52 -32.52 -9.68
CA MET A 280 -56.27 -33.01 -10.27
C MET A 280 -56.25 -32.83 -11.78
N ASP A 281 -57.39 -33.00 -12.47
CA ASP A 281 -57.51 -32.75 -13.90
C ASP A 281 -57.29 -31.27 -14.24
N GLU A 282 -57.90 -30.35 -13.48
CA GLU A 282 -57.68 -28.91 -13.67
C GLU A 282 -56.23 -28.51 -13.33
N ALA A 283 -55.65 -29.10 -12.28
CA ALA A 283 -54.26 -28.88 -11.91
C ALA A 283 -53.28 -29.40 -12.96
N LEU A 284 -53.61 -30.51 -13.65
CA LEU A 284 -52.81 -31.03 -14.75
C LEU A 284 -52.81 -30.08 -15.94
N ILE A 285 -53.96 -29.49 -16.27
CA ILE A 285 -54.06 -28.45 -17.30
C ILE A 285 -53.18 -27.27 -16.91
N MET A 286 -53.28 -26.78 -15.65
CA MET A 286 -52.43 -25.70 -15.15
C MET A 286 -50.93 -26.02 -15.19
N ALA A 287 -50.55 -27.27 -14.90
CA ALA A 287 -49.15 -27.73 -14.97
C ALA A 287 -48.64 -27.82 -16.41
N SER A 288 -49.51 -28.06 -17.38
CA SER A 288 -49.13 -28.20 -18.80
C SER A 288 -48.79 -26.89 -19.50
N MET A 289 -49.15 -25.76 -18.89
CA MET A 289 -49.02 -24.46 -19.51
C MET A 289 -47.76 -23.74 -19.08
N GLU A 290 -46.84 -23.57 -20.04
CA GLU A 290 -45.62 -22.79 -19.84
C GLU A 290 -45.60 -21.55 -20.76
N HIS A 291 -45.60 -20.38 -20.13
CA HIS A 291 -45.47 -19.11 -20.84
C HIS A 291 -44.81 -18.04 -19.95
N PRO A 292 -43.95 -17.15 -20.49
CA PRO A 292 -43.25 -16.12 -19.71
C PRO A 292 -44.16 -15.15 -18.94
N HIS A 293 -45.42 -14.99 -19.37
CA HIS A 293 -46.40 -14.09 -18.76
C HIS A 293 -47.52 -14.84 -18.01
N LEU A 294 -47.40 -16.16 -17.84
CA LEU A 294 -48.34 -16.98 -17.07
C LEU A 294 -47.68 -17.39 -15.74
N VAL A 295 -48.45 -17.36 -14.66
CA VAL A 295 -47.98 -17.83 -13.35
C VAL A 295 -47.84 -19.35 -13.40
N ARG A 296 -46.64 -19.85 -13.14
CA ARG A 296 -46.35 -21.29 -13.20
C ARG A 296 -46.80 -22.01 -11.93
N LEU A 297 -47.52 -23.12 -12.10
CA LEU A 297 -47.82 -24.08 -11.04
C LEU A 297 -46.53 -24.86 -10.70
N LEU A 298 -46.17 -24.90 -9.42
CA LEU A 298 -45.00 -25.63 -8.92
C LEU A 298 -45.39 -27.03 -8.44
N GLY A 299 -46.60 -27.18 -7.92
CA GLY A 299 -47.15 -28.44 -7.44
C GLY A 299 -48.46 -28.23 -6.69
N VAL A 300 -49.01 -29.34 -6.20
CA VAL A 300 -50.23 -29.39 -5.39
C VAL A 300 -49.97 -30.17 -4.12
N CYS A 301 -50.63 -29.79 -3.03
CA CYS A 301 -50.67 -30.58 -1.80
C CYS A 301 -52.11 -31.05 -1.58
N LEU A 302 -52.31 -32.35 -1.36
CA LEU A 302 -53.65 -32.94 -1.26
C LEU A 302 -54.11 -33.17 0.19
N SER A 303 -53.20 -33.07 1.17
CA SER A 303 -53.47 -33.37 2.58
C SER A 303 -52.72 -32.39 3.50
N PRO A 304 -53.35 -31.87 4.58
CA PRO A 304 -54.70 -32.17 5.07
C PRO A 304 -55.83 -31.44 4.31
N THR A 305 -55.51 -30.42 3.54
CA THR A 305 -56.43 -29.65 2.68
C THR A 305 -55.81 -29.51 1.29
N ILE A 306 -56.62 -29.34 0.25
CA ILE A 306 -56.12 -29.12 -1.10
C ILE A 306 -55.46 -27.74 -1.21
N GLN A 307 -54.21 -27.73 -1.70
CA GLN A 307 -53.42 -26.52 -1.89
C GLN A 307 -52.80 -26.47 -3.28
N LEU A 308 -52.89 -25.30 -3.91
CA LEU A 308 -52.13 -24.97 -5.13
C LEU A 308 -50.87 -24.19 -4.74
N VAL A 309 -49.71 -24.66 -5.17
CA VAL A 309 -48.43 -24.00 -4.89
C VAL A 309 -47.87 -23.40 -6.17
N THR A 310 -47.77 -22.07 -6.22
CA THR A 310 -47.29 -21.33 -7.40
C THR A 310 -46.09 -20.45 -7.04
N GLN A 311 -45.44 -19.87 -8.06
CA GLN A 311 -44.41 -18.87 -7.82
C GLN A 311 -44.97 -17.64 -7.08
N LEU A 312 -44.22 -17.12 -6.09
CA LEU A 312 -44.60 -15.90 -5.41
C LEU A 312 -44.42 -14.68 -6.32
N MET A 313 -45.49 -13.90 -6.49
CA MET A 313 -45.45 -12.59 -7.16
C MET A 313 -45.24 -11.48 -6.12
N PRO A 314 -44.07 -10.84 -6.07
CA PRO A 314 -43.72 -9.92 -4.97
C PRO A 314 -44.53 -8.62 -4.98
N HIS A 315 -45.06 -8.22 -6.15
CA HIS A 315 -45.85 -6.99 -6.32
C HIS A 315 -47.37 -7.23 -6.27
N GLY A 316 -47.81 -8.41 -5.85
CA GLY A 316 -49.23 -8.71 -5.71
C GLY A 316 -49.99 -8.76 -7.03
N CYS A 317 -51.27 -8.41 -7.00
CA CYS A 317 -52.12 -8.38 -8.18
C CYS A 317 -52.00 -7.05 -8.94
N LEU A 318 -52.22 -7.09 -10.25
CA LEU A 318 -52.06 -5.90 -11.11
C LEU A 318 -53.05 -4.79 -10.76
N LEU A 319 -54.25 -5.14 -10.30
CA LEU A 319 -55.29 -4.16 -9.93
C LEU A 319 -54.82 -3.27 -8.77
N ASP A 320 -54.39 -3.89 -7.67
CA ASP A 320 -53.86 -3.16 -6.50
C ASP A 320 -52.65 -2.32 -6.90
N TYR A 321 -51.74 -2.90 -7.70
CA TYR A 321 -50.55 -2.20 -8.17
C TYR A 321 -50.88 -0.92 -8.94
N VAL A 322 -51.88 -0.97 -9.84
CA VAL A 322 -52.32 0.20 -10.62
C VAL A 322 -52.96 1.25 -9.72
N HIS A 323 -53.77 0.85 -8.73
CA HIS A 323 -54.36 1.79 -7.80
C HIS A 323 -53.33 2.48 -6.91
N GLU A 324 -52.36 1.73 -6.38
CA GLU A 324 -51.31 2.26 -5.50
C GLU A 324 -50.33 3.18 -6.25
N HIS A 325 -50.07 2.92 -7.53
CA HIS A 325 -49.06 3.63 -8.34
C HIS A 325 -49.67 4.49 -9.44
N LYS A 326 -50.95 4.87 -9.33
CA LYS A 326 -51.71 5.57 -10.39
C LYS A 326 -50.97 6.78 -10.99
N ASP A 327 -50.26 7.54 -10.16
CA ASP A 327 -49.58 8.79 -10.55
C ASP A 327 -48.21 8.53 -11.20
N ASN A 328 -47.68 7.30 -11.09
CA ASN A 328 -46.36 6.89 -11.58
C ASN A 328 -46.42 5.94 -12.79
N ILE A 329 -47.62 5.63 -13.29
CA ILE A 329 -47.82 4.70 -14.41
C ILE A 329 -48.02 5.47 -15.72
N GLY A 330 -47.03 5.38 -16.61
CA GLY A 330 -47.12 5.93 -17.97
C GLY A 330 -47.90 5.04 -18.94
N SER A 331 -48.36 5.64 -20.04
CA SER A 331 -49.13 4.95 -21.11
C SER A 331 -48.39 3.75 -21.72
N GLN A 332 -47.08 3.85 -21.90
CA GLN A 332 -46.26 2.76 -22.44
C GLN A 332 -46.32 1.48 -21.58
N LEU A 333 -46.34 1.63 -20.25
CA LEU A 333 -46.38 0.49 -19.33
C LEU A 333 -47.74 -0.20 -19.38
N LEU A 334 -48.83 0.57 -19.45
CA LEU A 334 -50.19 0.06 -19.63
C LEU A 334 -50.34 -0.73 -20.94
N LEU A 335 -49.85 -0.18 -22.06
CA LEU A 335 -49.87 -0.86 -23.36
C LEU A 335 -49.08 -2.18 -23.32
N ASN A 336 -47.92 -2.18 -22.67
CA ASN A 336 -47.11 -3.39 -22.51
C ASN A 336 -47.86 -4.46 -21.71
N TRP A 337 -48.55 -4.11 -20.61
CA TRP A 337 -49.35 -5.07 -19.86
C TRP A 337 -50.51 -5.64 -20.69
N CYS A 338 -51.21 -4.82 -21.47
CA CYS A 338 -52.24 -5.29 -22.39
C CYS A 338 -51.70 -6.32 -23.38
N VAL A 339 -50.53 -6.05 -23.99
CA VAL A 339 -49.87 -6.99 -24.92
C VAL A 339 -49.48 -8.29 -24.22
N GLN A 340 -48.95 -8.23 -23.00
CA GLN A 340 -48.56 -9.43 -22.24
C GLN A 340 -49.77 -10.31 -21.91
N ILE A 341 -50.89 -9.71 -21.48
CA ILE A 341 -52.14 -10.41 -21.17
C ILE A 341 -52.73 -11.05 -22.44
N ALA A 342 -52.76 -10.31 -23.54
CA ALA A 342 -53.26 -10.82 -24.82
C ALA A 342 -52.46 -12.04 -25.32
N LYS A 343 -51.12 -12.01 -25.19
CA LYS A 343 -50.24 -13.13 -25.55
C LYS A 343 -50.55 -14.40 -24.75
N VAL A 344 -50.82 -14.27 -23.45
CA VAL A 344 -51.23 -15.40 -22.60
C VAL A 344 -52.57 -15.94 -23.10
N ARG A 345 -53.55 -15.06 -23.33
CA ARG A 345 -54.90 -15.48 -23.76
C ARG A 345 -54.90 -16.21 -25.10
N MET A 346 -54.06 -15.81 -26.05
CA MET A 346 -53.87 -16.54 -27.31
C MET A 346 -53.36 -17.97 -27.09
N ARG A 347 -52.46 -18.19 -26.14
CA ARG A 347 -51.98 -19.53 -25.78
C ARG A 347 -53.02 -20.38 -25.06
N LEU A 348 -53.92 -19.75 -24.31
CA LEU A 348 -54.99 -20.43 -23.57
C LEU A 348 -56.18 -20.82 -24.45
N ALA A 349 -56.45 -20.08 -25.52
CA ALA A 349 -57.58 -20.31 -26.42
C ALA A 349 -57.69 -21.73 -27.02
N PRO A 350 -56.61 -22.43 -27.40
CA PRO A 350 -56.70 -23.80 -27.93
C PRO A 350 -56.83 -24.90 -26.86
N VAL A 351 -56.89 -24.56 -25.56
CA VAL A 351 -56.81 -25.53 -24.45
C VAL A 351 -58.11 -25.62 -23.62
N GLY A 352 -59.12 -24.80 -23.94
CA GLY A 352 -60.38 -24.70 -23.20
C GLY A 352 -61.61 -25.12 -23.98
#